data_AF-F6ESK2-F1
#
_entry.id   AF-F6ESK2-F1
#
_cell.length_a   1.000
_cell.length_b   1.000
_cell.length_c   1.000
_cell.angle_alpha   90.00
_cell.angle_beta   90.00
_cell.angle_gamma   90.00
#
_symmetry.space_group_name_H-M   'P 1'
#
loop_
_entity.id
_entity.type
_entity.pdbx_description
1 polymer ?
#
loop_
_entity_poly.entity_id
_entity_poly.type
_entity_poly.pdbx_seq_one_letter_code
_entity_poly.pdbx_strand_id
1 'polypeptide(L)'
;MTTPLFPDCIIPGCTHPVTTFGDACTDCHTTFGPMLRDGGTPVTEEEIRERDDTTRAIYQHRTHMRRYRTTPDDGGLGMKPPHHHRHRL
;
A
#
# COMPACT_ATOMS: atom_id res chain seq x y z
N MET A 1 -15.36 -13.54 1.05
CA MET A 1 -13.93 -13.25 0.81
C MET A 1 -13.16 -14.49 1.19
N THR A 2 -12.36 -15.05 0.29
CA THR A 2 -11.60 -16.27 0.55
C THR A 2 -10.31 -15.89 1.25
N THR A 3 -10.11 -16.37 2.48
CA THR A 3 -8.82 -16.24 3.16
C THR A 3 -7.88 -17.29 2.59
N PRO A 4 -6.71 -16.91 2.07
CA PRO A 4 -5.74 -17.87 1.55
C PRO A 4 -5.22 -18.74 2.70
N LEU A 5 -4.94 -20.02 2.39
CA LEU A 5 -4.40 -20.99 3.37
C LEU A 5 -2.94 -20.67 3.75
N PHE A 6 -2.25 -19.91 2.91
CA PHE A 6 -0.85 -19.53 3.07
C PHE A 6 -0.69 -18.03 2.79
N PRO A 7 0.20 -17.33 3.52
CA PRO A 7 0.56 -15.95 3.19
C PRO A 7 1.29 -15.85 1.84
N ASP A 8 1.21 -14.69 1.22
CA ASP A 8 2.02 -14.35 0.05
C ASP A 8 3.42 -13.88 0.47
N CYS A 9 4.40 -14.04 -0.43
CA CYS A 9 5.73 -13.49 -0.32
C CYS A 9 5.72 -11.99 0.05
N ILE A 10 6.59 -11.58 0.97
CA ILE A 10 6.69 -10.20 1.47
C ILE A 10 7.12 -9.17 0.40
N ILE A 11 7.69 -9.64 -0.73
CA ILE A 11 8.15 -8.77 -1.80
C ILE A 11 6.96 -8.23 -2.62
N PRO A 12 6.81 -6.90 -2.73
CA PRO A 12 5.68 -6.30 -3.45
C PRO A 12 5.56 -6.82 -4.89
N GLY A 13 4.37 -7.30 -5.25
CA GLY A 13 4.06 -7.83 -6.58
C GLY A 13 4.38 -9.30 -6.80
N CYS A 14 4.94 -10.00 -5.80
CA CYS A 14 5.10 -11.45 -5.81
C CYS A 14 3.90 -12.11 -5.10
N THR A 15 3.22 -13.06 -5.77
CA THR A 15 2.08 -13.81 -5.20
C THR A 15 2.41 -15.28 -4.96
N HIS A 16 3.71 -15.60 -4.81
CA HIS A 16 4.11 -16.95 -4.45
C HIS A 16 3.78 -17.20 -2.98
N PRO A 17 3.11 -18.32 -2.65
CA PRO A 17 2.77 -18.64 -1.28
C PRO A 17 4.05 -18.97 -0.48
N VAL A 18 4.07 -18.55 0.78
CA VAL A 18 5.12 -18.86 1.75
C VAL A 18 4.49 -19.44 3.02
N THR A 19 5.31 -20.01 3.91
CA THR A 19 4.81 -20.67 5.13
C THR A 19 4.61 -19.69 6.28
N THR A 20 5.33 -18.57 6.29
CA THR A 20 5.34 -17.60 7.39
C THR A 20 5.12 -16.20 6.85
N PHE A 21 4.32 -15.39 7.54
CA PHE A 21 4.21 -13.97 7.23
C PHE A 21 5.58 -13.29 7.38
N GLY A 22 5.90 -12.41 6.44
CA GLY A 22 7.18 -11.71 6.41
C GLY A 22 8.29 -12.43 5.64
N ASP A 23 8.11 -13.68 5.24
CA ASP A 23 9.10 -14.43 4.46
C ASP A 23 9.13 -14.00 2.99
N ALA A 24 10.32 -14.02 2.39
CA ALA A 24 10.48 -13.98 0.94
C ALA A 24 10.49 -15.42 0.38
N CYS A 25 9.92 -15.62 -0.81
CA CYS A 25 9.97 -16.93 -1.46
C CYS A 25 11.38 -17.26 -1.98
N THR A 26 11.64 -18.54 -2.25
CA THR A 26 12.93 -19.04 -2.76
C THR A 26 13.40 -18.31 -4.03
N ASP A 27 12.48 -18.00 -4.93
CA ASP A 27 12.80 -17.29 -6.17
C ASP A 27 13.25 -15.85 -5.90
N CYS A 28 12.62 -15.17 -4.95
CA CYS A 28 13.03 -13.83 -4.53
C CYS A 28 14.38 -13.87 -3.81
N HIS A 29 14.61 -14.84 -2.92
CA HIS A 29 15.94 -15.04 -2.31
C HIS A 29 17.02 -15.27 -3.38
N THR A 30 16.73 -16.06 -4.40
CA THR A 30 17.69 -16.33 -5.49
C THR A 30 17.92 -15.09 -6.34
N THR A 31 16.86 -14.34 -6.66
CA THR A 31 16.91 -13.18 -7.56
C THR A 31 17.60 -11.98 -6.92
N PHE A 32 17.23 -11.64 -5.68
CA PHE A 32 17.79 -10.49 -4.98
C PHE A 32 19.05 -10.84 -4.20
N GLY A 33 19.19 -12.10 -3.77
CA GLY A 33 20.36 -12.61 -3.08
C GLY A 33 20.74 -11.72 -1.89
N PRO A 34 22.00 -11.26 -1.80
CA PRO A 34 22.47 -10.42 -0.70
C PRO A 34 21.79 -9.04 -0.57
N MET A 35 21.03 -8.60 -1.57
CA MET A 35 20.26 -7.35 -1.46
C MET A 35 19.02 -7.52 -0.58
N LEU A 36 18.54 -8.74 -0.42
CA LEU A 36 17.51 -9.10 0.54
C LEU A 36 18.17 -9.08 1.93
N ARG A 37 17.76 -8.14 2.78
CA ARG A 37 18.30 -8.01 4.14
C ARG A 37 17.55 -8.97 5.06
N ASP A 38 18.12 -10.14 5.23
CA ASP A 38 17.62 -11.12 6.19
C ASP A 38 18.01 -10.75 7.63
N GLY A 39 17.20 -11.16 8.61
CA GLY A 39 17.51 -10.99 10.05
C GLY A 39 16.88 -9.78 10.75
N GLY A 40 15.93 -9.09 10.10
CA GLY A 40 15.05 -8.14 10.78
C GLY A 40 13.99 -8.83 11.65
N THR A 41 13.29 -8.04 12.47
CA THR A 41 12.07 -8.53 13.13
C THR A 41 11.05 -8.94 12.07
N PRO A 42 10.53 -10.18 12.10
CA PRO A 42 9.50 -10.61 11.17
C PRO A 42 8.28 -9.69 11.27
N VAL A 43 7.78 -9.26 10.11
CA VAL A 43 6.58 -8.42 10.05
C VAL A 43 5.35 -9.32 10.23
N THR A 44 4.47 -8.98 11.16
CA THR A 44 3.27 -9.80 11.43
C THR A 44 2.18 -9.60 10.37
N GLU A 45 1.18 -10.49 10.35
CA GLU A 45 0.00 -10.34 9.49
C GLU A 45 -0.73 -9.01 9.77
N GLU A 46 -0.86 -8.62 11.03
CA GLU A 46 -1.49 -7.37 11.44
C GLU A 46 -0.75 -6.15 10.90
N GLU A 47 0.57 -6.14 11.00
CA GLU A 47 1.43 -5.06 10.52
C GLU A 47 1.40 -4.96 8.99
N ILE A 48 1.41 -6.09 8.29
CA ILE A 48 1.25 -6.14 6.83
C ILE A 48 -0.11 -5.56 6.44
N ARG A 49 -1.19 -5.99 7.10
CA ARG A 49 -2.53 -5.51 6.81
C ARG A 49 -2.68 -4.02 7.09
N GLU A 50 -2.16 -3.51 8.21
CA GLU A 50 -2.18 -2.09 8.55
C GLU A 50 -1.44 -1.25 7.49
N ARG A 51 -0.25 -1.70 7.08
CA ARG A 51 0.53 -1.06 6.02
C ARG A 51 -0.24 -1.01 4.69
N ASP A 52 -0.85 -2.13 4.30
CA ASP A 52 -1.52 -2.28 3.03
C ASP A 52 -2.83 -1.47 2.99
N ASP A 53 -3.57 -1.42 4.09
CA ASP A 53 -4.77 -0.60 4.27
C ASP A 53 -4.45 0.89 4.17
N THR A 54 -3.40 1.32 4.87
CA THR A 54 -2.92 2.71 4.81
C THR A 54 -2.48 3.09 3.40
N THR A 55 -1.68 2.25 2.76
CA THR A 55 -1.21 2.46 1.38
C THR A 55 -2.37 2.57 0.41
N ARG A 56 -3.33 1.65 0.51
CA ARG A 56 -4.53 1.64 -0.33
C ARG A 56 -5.36 2.92 -0.17
N ALA A 57 -5.58 3.37 1.06
CA ALA A 57 -6.30 4.62 1.34
C ALA A 57 -5.62 5.85 0.70
N ILE A 58 -4.29 5.94 0.81
CA ILE A 58 -3.51 7.03 0.19
C ILE A 58 -3.65 7.02 -1.34
N TYR A 59 -3.51 5.87 -1.98
CA TYR A 59 -3.63 5.78 -3.45
C TYR A 59 -5.06 6.05 -3.94
N GLN A 60 -6.08 5.62 -3.21
CA GLN A 60 -7.48 5.95 -3.50
C GLN A 60 -7.70 7.47 -3.41
N HIS A 61 -7.22 8.11 -2.34
CA HIS A 61 -7.31 9.56 -2.18
C HIS A 61 -6.59 10.32 -3.30
N ARG A 62 -5.36 9.92 -3.66
CA ARG A 62 -4.62 10.53 -4.77
C ARG A 62 -5.33 10.39 -6.11
N THR A 63 -5.92 9.22 -6.36
CA THR A 63 -6.70 8.97 -7.59
C THR A 63 -7.94 9.85 -7.63
N HIS A 64 -8.65 9.98 -6.50
CA HIS A 64 -9.80 10.86 -6.36
C HIS A 64 -9.42 12.33 -6.63
N MET A 65 -8.35 12.82 -5.99
CA MET A 65 -7.86 14.19 -6.19
C MET A 65 -7.41 14.46 -7.63
N ARG A 66 -6.77 13.48 -8.30
CA ARG A 66 -6.40 13.60 -9.71
C ARG A 66 -7.62 13.74 -10.63
N ARG A 67 -8.68 12.98 -10.36
CA ARG A 67 -9.96 13.10 -11.09
C ARG A 67 -10.58 14.48 -10.90
N TYR A 68 -10.64 14.98 -9.67
CA TYR A 68 -11.16 16.32 -9.38
C TYR A 68 -10.35 17.45 -10.04
N ARG A 69 -9.02 17.32 -10.15
CA ARG A 69 -8.19 18.32 -10.84
C ARG A 69 -8.41 18.38 -12.35
N THR A 70 -8.96 17.33 -12.96
CA THR A 70 -9.08 17.19 -14.43
C THR A 70 -10.50 17.32 -14.94
N THR A 71 -11.50 17.51 -14.08
CA THR A 71 -12.83 17.94 -14.51
C THR A 71 -12.70 19.35 -15.11
N PRO A 72 -13.15 19.59 -16.36
CA PRO A 72 -13.24 20.93 -16.89
C PRO A 72 -14.12 21.77 -15.98
N ASP A 73 -13.78 23.05 -15.84
CA ASP A 73 -14.59 24.04 -15.13
C ASP A 73 -15.85 24.31 -15.97
N ASP A 74 -16.77 23.35 -16.02
CA ASP A 74 -18.07 23.47 -16.68
C ASP A 74 -19.02 24.24 -15.76
N GLY A 75 -18.67 25.51 -15.52
CA GLY A 75 -19.51 26.61 -15.03
C GLY A 75 -20.81 26.30 -14.29
N GLY A 76 -20.79 25.50 -13.22
CA GLY A 76 -22.02 25.19 -12.48
C GLY A 76 -21.75 24.57 -11.11
N LEU A 77 -21.86 25.38 -10.06
CA LEU A 77 -21.83 24.99 -8.64
C LEU A 77 -20.49 24.44 -8.15
N GLY A 78 -19.45 25.29 -8.18
CA GLY A 78 -18.18 25.04 -7.52
C GLY A 78 -18.33 24.91 -5.99
N MET A 79 -18.39 23.67 -5.49
CA MET A 79 -18.09 23.39 -4.09
C MET A 79 -16.60 23.65 -3.85
N LYS A 80 -16.30 24.69 -3.08
CA LYS A 80 -14.93 25.12 -2.75
C LYS A 80 -14.18 24.00 -2.02
N PRO A 81 -12.87 23.83 -2.30
CA PRO A 81 -12.04 22.87 -1.55
C PRO A 81 -12.03 23.23 -0.05
N PRO A 82 -11.92 22.24 0.86
CA PRO A 82 -11.85 22.51 2.28
C PRO A 82 -10.60 23.34 2.58
N HIS A 83 -10.82 24.57 3.05
CA HIS A 83 -9.75 25.41 3.60
C HIS A 83 -9.19 24.73 4.85
N HIS A 84 -8.07 24.02 4.70
CA HIS A 84 -7.27 23.66 5.86
C HIS A 84 -6.64 24.95 6.41
N HIS A 85 -7.30 25.54 7.41
CA HIS A 85 -6.71 26.57 8.25
C HIS A 85 -5.46 25.98 8.92
N ARG A 86 -4.28 26.29 8.36
CA ARG A 86 -3.01 26.17 9.08
C ARG A 86 -3.06 27.17 10.24
N HIS A 87 -3.52 26.72 11.40
CA HIS A 87 -3.19 27.40 12.65
C HIS A 87 -1.70 27.17 12.92
N ARG A 88 -0.90 28.19 12.60
CA ARG A 88 0.42 28.38 13.20
C ARG A 88 0.21 28.70 14.68
N LEU A 89 0.73 27.86 15.55
CA LEU A 89 1.21 28.24 16.88
C LEU A 89 2.63 27.71 17.00
#